data_AF-A0A1Y4V8V5-F1
#
_entry.id   AF-A0A1Y4V8V5-F1
#
_cell.length_a   1.000
_cell.length_b   1.000
_cell.length_c   1.000
_cell.angle_alpha   90.00
_cell.angle_beta   90.00
_cell.angle_gamma   90.00
#
_symmetry.space_group_name_H-M   'P 1'
#
loop_
_entity.id
_entity.type
_entity.pdbx_description
1 polymer ?
#
loop_
_entity_poly.entity_id
_entity_poly.type
_entity_poly.pdbx_seq_one_letter_code
_entity_poly.pdbx_strand_id
1 'polypeptide(L)'
;MRIKGNLSNIPDNSIIGFDAEWTKNYKIKNGNIPFCFSVVVLDAQTLNMNLLEDGDIYFEYIQYYCETPTEFKDLVLIAEEWISKILGVLNTCVLCGHQISSDFSVLYNIGKAYNISSLVCLEKIRSEWKTRKKAEMIHIMDTRYDITKEFLGKSRRLVDMCNDFLLDVTQPELKSSSMTKLQNIFYDKHDDNIYERIAVMNLRHSLCAIVLCWLNEKVVNMDQRRTININKSVYNCLNQDFDWINSKDFSVLLDR
;
A
#
# COMPACT_ATOMS: atom_id res chain seq x y z
N MET A 1 5.56 -1.84 19.02
CA MET A 1 5.24 -1.82 17.58
C MET A 1 4.10 -2.79 17.38
N ARG A 2 3.02 -2.34 16.74
CA ARG A 2 1.88 -3.20 16.45
C ARG A 2 2.10 -3.94 15.14
N ILE A 3 1.63 -5.19 15.13
CA ILE A 3 1.66 -6.07 13.98
C ILE A 3 0.26 -6.65 13.80
N LYS A 4 -0.27 -6.59 12.59
CA LYS A 4 -1.55 -7.22 12.21
C LYS A 4 -1.39 -8.02 10.92
N GLY A 5 -2.20 -9.06 10.77
CA GLY A 5 -2.08 -10.01 9.67
C GLY A 5 -1.08 -11.13 9.98
N ASN A 6 -1.10 -12.16 9.15
CA ASN A 6 -0.37 -13.41 9.35
C ASN A 6 0.43 -13.84 8.11
N LEU A 7 0.59 -12.95 7.11
CA LEU A 7 1.42 -13.22 5.94
C LEU A 7 2.84 -13.56 6.40
N SER A 8 3.24 -14.80 6.13
CA SER A 8 4.56 -15.33 6.53
C SER A 8 5.52 -15.38 5.33
N ASN A 9 4.99 -15.79 4.17
CA ASN A 9 5.71 -16.02 2.93
C ASN A 9 4.93 -15.40 1.75
N ILE A 10 5.59 -15.22 0.60
CA ILE A 10 4.95 -14.72 -0.63
C ILE A 10 4.89 -15.88 -1.62
N PRO A 11 3.69 -16.39 -1.98
CA PRO A 11 3.54 -17.44 -2.98
C PRO A 11 3.97 -16.97 -4.38
N ASP A 12 4.47 -17.89 -5.20
CA ASP A 12 4.74 -17.64 -6.62
C ASP A 12 3.47 -17.22 -7.37
N ASN A 13 3.63 -16.47 -8.47
CA ASN A 13 2.52 -15.96 -9.29
C ASN A 13 1.58 -14.99 -8.55
N SER A 14 2.07 -14.33 -7.50
CA SER A 14 1.31 -13.32 -6.77
C SER A 14 1.51 -11.91 -7.32
N ILE A 15 0.51 -11.06 -7.09
CA ILE A 15 0.65 -9.60 -7.16
C ILE A 15 0.83 -9.10 -5.72
N ILE A 16 1.92 -8.38 -5.49
CA ILE A 16 2.33 -7.89 -4.18
C ILE A 16 2.05 -6.38 -4.12
N GLY A 17 1.22 -5.94 -3.19
CA GLY A 17 1.00 -4.54 -2.87
C GLY A 17 1.94 -4.11 -1.74
N PHE A 18 2.64 -3.00 -1.91
CA PHE A 18 3.43 -2.38 -0.84
C PHE A 18 3.13 -0.89 -0.74
N ASP A 19 2.90 -0.42 0.47
CA ASP A 19 2.67 0.98 0.80
C ASP A 19 3.28 1.29 2.18
N ALA A 20 3.99 2.41 2.28
CA ALA A 20 4.47 2.92 3.57
C ALA A 20 3.93 4.33 3.82
N GLU A 21 3.40 4.54 5.02
CA GLU A 21 2.94 5.87 5.42
C GLU A 21 4.02 6.59 6.20
N TRP A 22 4.16 7.88 5.89
CA TRP A 22 5.20 8.71 6.46
C TRP A 22 4.73 10.15 6.66
N THR A 23 5.24 10.78 7.72
CA THR A 23 4.99 12.19 8.00
C THR A 23 5.91 13.07 7.15
N LYS A 24 5.35 14.17 6.64
CA LYS A 24 6.11 15.20 5.93
C LYS A 24 6.82 16.13 6.90
N ASN A 25 8.13 16.30 6.72
CA ASN A 25 8.88 17.37 7.38
C ASN A 25 9.40 18.36 6.35
N TYR A 26 8.65 19.44 6.14
CA TYR A 26 8.99 20.48 5.16
C TYR A 26 10.22 21.32 5.54
N LYS A 27 10.68 21.25 6.79
CA LYS A 27 11.80 22.07 7.29
C LYS A 27 13.15 21.40 7.09
N ILE A 28 13.18 20.07 6.92
CA ILE A 28 14.41 19.29 6.86
C ILE A 28 14.43 18.48 5.56
N LYS A 29 15.44 18.71 4.72
CA LYS A 29 15.67 17.88 3.53
C LYS A 29 15.84 16.42 3.96
N ASN A 30 15.08 15.51 3.33
CA ASN A 30 15.03 14.09 3.70
C ASN A 30 14.56 13.83 5.15
N GLY A 31 13.86 14.78 5.78
CA GLY A 31 13.35 14.64 7.14
C GLY A 31 12.01 13.93 7.26
N ASN A 32 11.51 13.31 6.19
CA ASN A 32 10.27 12.52 6.25
C ASN A 32 10.49 11.26 7.08
N ILE A 33 9.50 10.90 7.88
CA ILE A 33 9.62 9.81 8.86
C ILE A 33 8.53 8.78 8.61
N PRO A 34 8.87 7.52 8.27
CA PRO A 34 7.91 6.43 8.15
C PRO A 34 7.45 6.00 9.53
N PHE A 35 6.16 5.68 9.63
CA PHE A 35 5.56 5.21 10.88
C PHE A 35 4.74 3.93 10.70
N CYS A 36 4.38 3.56 9.47
CA CYS A 36 3.88 2.22 9.19
C CYS A 36 4.17 1.80 7.76
N PHE A 37 4.06 0.51 7.50
CA PHE A 37 3.94 -0.02 6.14
C PHE A 37 3.06 -1.27 6.15
N SER A 38 2.60 -1.66 4.97
CA SER A 38 1.88 -2.90 4.74
C SER A 38 2.44 -3.64 3.54
N VAL A 39 2.30 -4.97 3.58
CA VAL A 39 2.44 -5.84 2.42
C VAL A 39 1.14 -6.60 2.26
N VAL A 40 0.56 -6.54 1.07
CA VAL A 40 -0.64 -7.28 0.68
C VAL A 40 -0.26 -8.23 -0.45
N VAL A 41 -0.75 -9.45 -0.42
CA VAL A 41 -0.45 -10.48 -1.43
C VAL A 41 -1.75 -11.08 -1.92
N LEU A 42 -1.89 -11.15 -3.25
CA LEU A 42 -3.04 -11.73 -3.92
C LEU A 42 -2.57 -12.65 -5.04
N ASP A 43 -3.14 -13.85 -5.15
CA ASP A 43 -2.87 -14.78 -6.25
C ASP A 43 -3.44 -14.24 -7.56
N ALA A 44 -2.56 -13.92 -8.51
CA ALA A 44 -2.93 -13.30 -9.79
C ALA A 44 -3.91 -14.16 -10.60
N GLN A 45 -3.93 -15.48 -10.40
CA GLN A 45 -4.79 -16.42 -11.13
C GLN A 45 -6.23 -16.41 -10.63
N THR A 46 -6.43 -16.04 -9.36
CA THR A 46 -7.77 -15.98 -8.76
C THR A 46 -8.50 -14.70 -9.14
N LEU A 47 -7.76 -13.62 -9.42
CA LEU A 47 -8.32 -12.31 -9.66
C LEU A 47 -9.08 -12.23 -10.99
N ASN A 48 -10.34 -11.82 -10.92
CA ASN A 48 -11.17 -11.53 -12.09
C ASN A 48 -12.16 -10.39 -11.80
N MET A 49 -12.77 -9.85 -12.86
CA MET A 49 -13.66 -8.69 -12.74
C MET A 49 -14.88 -8.96 -11.85
N ASN A 50 -15.49 -10.15 -11.92
CA ASN A 50 -16.68 -10.46 -11.12
C ASN A 50 -16.35 -10.44 -9.63
N LEU A 51 -15.25 -11.07 -9.21
CA LEU A 51 -14.82 -11.04 -7.81
C LEU A 51 -14.50 -9.62 -7.33
N LEU A 52 -13.91 -8.79 -8.18
CA LEU A 52 -13.64 -7.38 -7.86
C LEU A 52 -14.95 -6.60 -7.65
N GLU A 53 -15.94 -6.77 -8.52
CA GLU A 53 -17.25 -6.10 -8.43
C GLU A 53 -18.02 -6.51 -7.17
N ASP A 54 -18.03 -7.80 -6.87
CA ASP A 54 -18.70 -8.36 -5.71
C ASP A 54 -17.95 -8.03 -4.40
N GLY A 55 -16.67 -7.67 -4.49
CA GLY A 55 -15.79 -7.44 -3.35
C GLY A 55 -15.25 -8.73 -2.74
N ASP A 56 -15.42 -9.87 -3.42
CA ASP A 56 -15.08 -11.22 -2.99
C ASP A 56 -13.64 -11.62 -3.36
N ILE A 57 -12.73 -10.65 -3.30
CA ILE A 57 -11.30 -10.93 -3.42
C ILE A 57 -10.70 -11.18 -2.03
N TYR A 58 -9.94 -12.26 -1.93
CA TYR A 58 -9.20 -12.62 -0.73
C TYR A 58 -7.74 -12.23 -0.90
N PHE A 59 -7.16 -11.62 0.12
CA PHE A 59 -5.74 -11.28 0.14
C PHE A 59 -5.14 -11.62 1.51
N GLU A 60 -3.90 -12.07 1.49
CA GLU A 60 -3.08 -12.18 2.69
C GLU A 60 -2.36 -10.87 2.94
N TYR A 61 -2.08 -10.55 4.20
CA TYR A 61 -1.39 -9.30 4.51
C TYR A 61 -0.56 -9.37 5.78
N ILE A 62 0.36 -8.42 5.88
CA ILE A 62 1.03 -8.04 7.12
C ILE A 62 1.07 -6.51 7.19
N GLN A 63 0.91 -5.97 8.38
CA GLN A 63 0.89 -4.53 8.65
C GLN A 63 1.74 -4.27 9.89
N TYR A 64 2.71 -3.35 9.79
CA TYR A 64 3.57 -2.93 10.89
C TYR A 64 3.34 -1.46 11.20
N TYR A 65 3.12 -1.12 12.46
CA TYR A 65 2.85 0.25 12.90
C TYR A 65 3.67 0.63 14.13
N CYS A 66 4.44 1.72 14.03
CA CYS A 66 5.19 2.29 15.14
C CYS A 66 4.25 2.95 16.15
N GLU A 67 4.24 2.43 17.37
CA GLU A 67 3.52 3.02 18.50
C GLU A 67 4.26 4.23 19.06
N THR A 68 5.58 4.25 18.90
CA THR A 68 6.44 5.32 19.39
C THR A 68 7.57 5.64 18.41
N PRO A 69 8.11 6.87 18.44
CA PRO A 69 9.24 7.25 17.59
C PRO A 69 10.52 6.42 17.79
N THR A 70 10.67 5.72 18.92
CA THR A 70 11.84 4.87 19.17
C THR A 70 11.86 3.62 18.29
N GLU A 71 10.73 3.28 17.66
CA GLU A 71 10.56 2.06 16.85
C GLU A 71 10.87 2.27 15.36
N PHE A 72 11.17 3.50 14.92
CA PHE A 72 11.44 3.77 13.50
C PHE A 72 12.64 2.99 12.95
N LYS A 73 13.66 2.77 13.77
CA LYS A 73 14.82 1.95 13.39
C LYS A 73 14.39 0.51 13.11
N ASP A 74 13.58 -0.06 14.00
CA ASP A 74 13.09 -1.43 13.87
C ASP A 74 12.16 -1.56 12.67
N LEU A 75 11.32 -0.55 12.40
CA LEU A 75 10.46 -0.53 11.22
C LEU A 75 11.27 -0.63 9.92
N VAL A 76 12.40 0.08 9.83
CA VAL A 76 13.29 0.02 8.66
C VAL A 76 13.99 -1.34 8.54
N LEU A 77 14.42 -1.94 9.66
CA LEU A 77 15.01 -3.28 9.65
C LEU A 77 14.00 -4.34 9.17
N ILE A 78 12.77 -4.27 9.67
CA ILE A 78 11.70 -5.17 9.26
C ILE A 78 11.33 -4.94 7.78
N ALA A 79 11.27 -3.68 7.33
CA ALA A 79 11.06 -3.38 5.91
C ALA A 79 12.18 -3.95 5.03
N GLU A 80 13.45 -3.81 5.44
CA GLU A 80 14.60 -4.42 4.75
C GLU A 80 14.44 -5.94 4.60
N GLU A 81 13.97 -6.64 5.64
CA GLU A 81 13.68 -8.09 5.58
C GLU A 81 12.54 -8.42 4.61
N TRP A 82 11.45 -7.66 4.62
CA TRP A 82 10.34 -7.86 3.67
C TRP A 82 10.75 -7.57 2.24
N ILE A 83 11.55 -6.53 2.01
CA ILE A 83 12.11 -6.23 0.69
C ILE A 83 13.04 -7.36 0.24
N SER A 84 13.81 -7.98 1.15
CA SER A 84 14.60 -9.17 0.84
C SER A 84 13.74 -10.32 0.33
N LYS A 85 12.63 -10.62 1.02
CA LYS A 85 11.65 -11.65 0.59
C LYS A 85 11.05 -11.32 -0.78
N ILE A 86 10.61 -10.08 -0.99
CA ILE A 86 10.02 -9.61 -2.25
C ILE A 86 11.03 -9.77 -3.40
N LEU A 87 12.27 -9.30 -3.21
CA LEU A 87 13.35 -9.45 -4.19
C LEU A 87 13.61 -10.91 -4.56
N GLY A 88 13.41 -11.84 -3.62
CA GLY A 88 13.57 -13.28 -3.84
C GLY A 88 12.53 -13.91 -4.75
N VAL A 89 11.36 -13.26 -4.94
CA VAL A 89 10.24 -13.78 -5.75
C VAL A 89 9.86 -12.89 -6.94
N LEU A 90 10.60 -11.80 -7.19
CA LEU A 90 10.28 -10.87 -8.29
C LEU A 90 10.32 -11.50 -9.68
N ASN A 91 10.99 -12.64 -9.86
CA ASN A 91 11.00 -13.36 -11.14
C ASN A 91 9.67 -14.07 -11.45
N THR A 92 8.86 -14.39 -10.44
CA THR A 92 7.56 -15.06 -10.56
C THR A 92 6.38 -14.18 -10.15
N CYS A 93 6.65 -13.02 -9.56
CA CYS A 93 5.64 -12.12 -9.02
C CYS A 93 5.75 -10.72 -9.61
N VAL A 94 4.73 -9.88 -9.36
CA VAL A 94 4.76 -8.45 -9.67
C VAL A 94 4.61 -7.66 -8.37
N LEU A 95 5.56 -6.76 -8.09
CA LEU A 95 5.45 -5.79 -7.01
C LEU A 95 4.80 -4.51 -7.51
N CYS A 96 3.68 -4.11 -6.92
CA CYS A 96 2.98 -2.89 -7.25
C CYS A 96 2.88 -1.97 -6.02
N GLY A 97 2.94 -0.66 -6.27
CA GLY A 97 2.71 0.37 -5.25
C GLY A 97 2.38 1.71 -5.89
N HIS A 98 1.90 2.68 -5.12
CA HIS A 98 1.59 4.00 -5.64
C HIS A 98 2.62 5.03 -5.20
N GLN A 99 3.45 5.50 -6.13
CA GLN A 99 4.62 6.33 -5.80
C GLN A 99 5.63 5.59 -4.90
N ILE A 100 5.72 4.26 -5.05
CA ILE A 100 6.53 3.36 -4.20
C ILE A 100 8.02 3.74 -4.13
N SER A 101 8.52 4.42 -5.17
CA SER A 101 9.86 5.05 -5.15
C SER A 101 10.10 5.99 -3.97
N SER A 102 9.07 6.73 -3.56
CA SER A 102 9.14 7.63 -2.41
C SER A 102 9.19 6.86 -1.12
N ASP A 103 8.38 5.81 -0.98
CA ASP A 103 8.32 4.96 0.21
C ASP A 103 9.67 4.30 0.46
N PHE A 104 10.25 3.67 -0.56
CA PHE A 104 11.60 3.10 -0.46
C PHE A 104 12.67 4.16 -0.18
N SER A 105 12.53 5.37 -0.74
CA SER A 105 13.49 6.43 -0.46
C SER A 105 13.38 6.96 0.97
N VAL A 106 12.19 7.05 1.53
CA VAL A 106 11.96 7.45 2.92
C VAL A 106 12.53 6.40 3.87
N LEU A 107 12.19 5.13 3.67
CA LEU A 107 12.72 4.01 4.46
C LEU A 107 14.25 3.97 4.42
N TYR A 108 14.84 4.06 3.23
CA TYR A 108 16.29 4.08 3.07
C TYR A 108 16.96 5.28 3.76
N ASN A 109 16.40 6.48 3.59
CA ASN A 109 16.99 7.69 4.17
C ASN A 109 16.96 7.66 5.71
N ILE A 110 15.88 7.15 6.29
CA ILE A 110 15.79 6.96 7.74
C ILE A 110 16.77 5.87 8.20
N GLY A 111 16.89 4.77 7.47
CA GLY A 111 17.91 3.76 7.75
C GLY A 111 19.33 4.34 7.76
N LYS A 112 19.66 5.21 6.79
CA LYS A 112 20.93 5.93 6.74
C LYS A 112 21.11 6.86 7.95
N ALA A 113 20.07 7.59 8.36
CA ALA A 113 20.11 8.48 9.52
C ALA A 113 20.37 7.72 10.83
N TYR A 114 19.86 6.49 10.95
CA TYR A 114 20.10 5.60 12.09
C TYR A 114 21.39 4.77 11.98
N ASN A 115 22.22 4.98 10.95
CA ASN A 115 23.45 4.21 10.69
C ASN A 115 23.21 2.69 10.64
N ILE A 116 22.09 2.25 10.05
CA ILE A 116 21.86 0.82 9.80
C ILE A 116 22.92 0.34 8.80
N SER A 117 23.70 -0.67 9.19
CA SER A 117 24.87 -1.16 8.45
C SER A 117 24.51 -1.94 7.19
N SER A 118 23.34 -2.56 7.13
CA SER A 118 22.86 -3.35 6.00
C SER A 118 21.50 -2.82 5.51
N LEU A 119 21.54 -1.97 4.49
CA LEU A 119 20.36 -1.51 3.72
C LEU A 119 20.44 -2.02 2.28
N VAL A 120 21.00 -3.21 2.10
CA VAL A 120 21.37 -3.80 0.80
C VAL A 120 20.11 -4.06 -0.04
N CYS A 121 19.05 -4.56 0.57
CA CYS A 121 17.79 -4.89 -0.09
C CYS A 121 17.02 -3.62 -0.46
N LEU A 122 16.94 -2.64 0.44
CA LEU A 122 16.37 -1.33 0.15
C LEU A 122 17.14 -0.58 -0.95
N GLU A 123 18.48 -0.69 -0.98
CA GLU A 123 19.28 -0.14 -2.07
C GLU A 123 19.00 -0.87 -3.40
N LYS A 124 18.98 -2.21 -3.36
CA LYS A 124 18.73 -3.05 -4.53
C LYS A 124 17.34 -2.80 -5.12
N ILE A 125 16.27 -2.82 -4.32
CA ILE A 125 14.90 -2.60 -4.83
C ILE A 125 14.74 -1.20 -5.43
N ARG A 126 15.42 -0.19 -4.88
CA ARG A 126 15.44 1.16 -5.47
C ARG A 126 16.17 1.18 -6.81
N SER A 127 17.24 0.39 -6.98
CA SER A 127 17.91 0.23 -8.27
C SER A 127 16.99 -0.48 -9.27
N GLU A 128 16.38 -1.60 -8.88
CA GLU A 128 15.43 -2.34 -9.71
C GLU A 128 14.29 -1.43 -10.16
N TRP A 129 13.72 -0.64 -9.25
CA TRP A 129 12.69 0.34 -9.58
C TRP A 129 13.21 1.36 -10.61
N LYS A 130 14.43 1.89 -10.48
CA LYS A 130 14.98 2.86 -11.45
C LYS A 130 15.16 2.26 -12.85
N THR A 131 15.50 0.97 -12.94
CA THR A 131 15.76 0.28 -14.21
C THR A 131 14.56 -0.48 -14.75
N ARG A 132 13.45 -0.58 -14.00
CA ARG A 132 12.27 -1.41 -14.32
C ARG A 132 11.73 -1.26 -15.75
N LYS A 133 11.77 -0.05 -16.32
CA LYS A 133 11.29 0.22 -17.69
C LYS A 133 12.22 -0.28 -18.80
N LYS A 134 13.42 -0.75 -18.45
CA LYS A 134 14.40 -1.31 -19.39
C LYS A 134 14.32 -2.83 -19.48
N ALA A 135 13.64 -3.49 -18.54
CA ALA A 135 13.48 -4.93 -18.55
C ALA A 135 12.46 -5.34 -19.62
N GLU A 136 12.64 -6.54 -20.19
CA GLU A 136 11.66 -7.14 -21.13
C GLU A 136 10.31 -7.40 -20.45
N MET A 137 10.34 -7.72 -19.16
CA MET A 137 9.17 -7.91 -18.30
C MET A 137 9.22 -6.96 -17.10
N ILE A 138 8.11 -6.27 -16.84
CA ILE A 138 8.00 -5.33 -15.72
C ILE A 138 7.58 -6.10 -14.47
N HIS A 139 8.52 -6.31 -13.56
CA HIS A 139 8.29 -6.97 -12.27
C HIS A 139 8.00 -5.99 -11.12
N ILE A 140 8.20 -4.69 -11.36
CA ILE A 140 7.88 -3.63 -10.40
C ILE A 140 7.03 -2.59 -11.14
N MET A 141 5.80 -2.37 -10.69
CA MET A 141 4.89 -1.37 -11.23
C MET A 141 4.63 -0.26 -10.21
N ASP A 142 5.10 0.94 -10.52
CA ASP A 142 4.70 2.14 -9.79
C ASP A 142 3.48 2.75 -10.47
N THR A 143 2.31 2.46 -9.90
CA THR A 143 1.01 2.79 -10.52
C THR A 143 0.89 4.26 -10.88
N ARG A 144 1.53 5.15 -10.10
CA ARG A 144 1.57 6.59 -10.39
C ARG A 144 2.26 6.91 -11.71
N TYR A 145 3.36 6.22 -12.03
CA TYR A 145 4.24 6.57 -13.15
C TYR A 145 4.10 5.64 -14.36
N ASP A 146 3.61 4.42 -14.16
CA ASP A 146 3.67 3.35 -15.14
C ASP A 146 2.32 3.08 -15.79
N ILE A 147 1.22 3.41 -15.11
CA ILE A 147 -0.10 3.44 -15.75
C ILE A 147 -0.17 4.70 -16.61
N THR A 148 -0.20 4.48 -17.92
CA THR A 148 -0.25 5.54 -18.94
C THR A 148 -1.45 5.41 -19.86
N LYS A 149 -1.99 4.19 -20.01
CA LYS A 149 -3.22 3.94 -20.73
C LYS A 149 -4.38 4.53 -19.92
N GLU A 150 -5.23 5.31 -20.58
CA GLU A 150 -6.57 5.64 -20.07
C GLU A 150 -6.62 6.51 -18.79
N PHE A 151 -5.53 7.22 -18.46
CA PHE A 151 -5.56 8.28 -17.44
C PHE A 151 -6.27 9.52 -18.00
N LEU A 152 -7.46 9.80 -17.48
CA LEU A 152 -8.33 10.91 -17.90
C LEU A 152 -8.24 12.11 -16.94
N GLY A 153 -7.68 11.89 -15.74
CA GLY A 153 -7.65 12.83 -14.64
C GLY A 153 -6.64 13.97 -14.80
N LYS A 154 -6.78 14.98 -13.93
CA LYS A 154 -5.84 16.11 -13.82
C LYS A 154 -4.68 15.84 -12.87
N SER A 155 -4.77 14.78 -12.05
CA SER A 155 -3.86 14.51 -10.94
C SER A 155 -3.59 13.01 -10.82
N ARG A 156 -2.33 12.64 -10.61
CA ARG A 156 -1.89 11.25 -10.43
C ARG A 156 -1.73 10.91 -8.94
N ARG A 157 -2.65 11.39 -8.10
CA ARG A 157 -2.79 10.88 -6.73
C ARG A 157 -3.53 9.56 -6.79
N LEU A 158 -3.29 8.67 -5.83
CA LEU A 158 -3.90 7.35 -5.82
C LEU A 158 -5.41 7.40 -5.98
N VAL A 159 -6.09 8.23 -5.18
CA VAL A 159 -7.54 8.40 -5.22
C VAL A 159 -8.06 8.88 -6.58
N ASP A 160 -7.33 9.79 -7.24
CA ASP A 160 -7.72 10.31 -8.55
C ASP A 160 -7.55 9.24 -9.63
N MET A 161 -6.47 8.45 -9.56
CA MET A 161 -6.24 7.33 -10.47
C MET A 161 -7.24 6.20 -10.24
N CYS A 162 -7.59 5.90 -8.98
CA CYS A 162 -8.63 4.93 -8.64
C CYS A 162 -9.98 5.36 -9.25
N ASN A 163 -10.35 6.62 -9.11
CA ASN A 163 -11.58 7.16 -9.70
C ASN A 163 -11.60 7.05 -11.23
N ASP A 164 -10.49 7.35 -11.91
CA ASP A 164 -10.39 7.17 -13.36
C ASP A 164 -10.66 5.72 -13.79
N PHE A 165 -10.29 4.75 -12.95
CA PHE A 165 -10.50 3.31 -13.14
C PHE A 165 -11.82 2.79 -12.56
N LEU A 166 -12.75 3.68 -12.18
CA LEU A 166 -14.05 3.36 -11.57
C LEU A 166 -13.93 2.59 -10.23
N LEU A 167 -12.83 2.79 -9.51
CA LEU A 167 -12.63 2.25 -8.18
C LEU A 167 -13.18 3.24 -7.13
N ASP A 168 -14.20 2.85 -6.36
CA ASP A 168 -14.56 3.60 -5.15
C ASP A 168 -13.57 3.26 -4.03
N VAL A 169 -12.75 4.26 -3.73
CA VAL A 169 -11.74 4.22 -2.67
C VAL A 169 -11.97 5.29 -1.62
N THR A 170 -13.23 5.73 -1.43
CA THR A 170 -13.60 6.78 -0.48
C THR A 170 -12.89 6.62 0.86
N GLN A 171 -12.17 7.66 1.29
CA GLN A 171 -11.37 7.67 2.53
C GLN A 171 -11.97 8.63 3.55
N PRO A 172 -12.98 8.22 4.35
CA PRO A 172 -13.56 9.09 5.38
C PRO A 172 -12.53 9.49 6.46
N GLU A 173 -11.44 8.72 6.60
CA GLU A 173 -10.34 8.95 7.53
C GLU A 173 -9.70 10.35 7.37
N LEU A 174 -9.63 10.83 6.12
CA LEU A 174 -8.93 12.07 5.77
C LEU A 174 -9.84 13.26 5.48
N LYS A 175 -11.17 13.11 5.57
CA LYS A 175 -12.14 14.16 5.17
C LYS A 175 -11.91 15.51 5.84
N SER A 176 -11.42 15.52 7.09
CA SER A 176 -11.14 16.73 7.88
C SER A 176 -9.78 16.70 8.59
N SER A 177 -8.86 15.85 8.11
CA SER A 177 -7.56 15.62 8.74
C SER A 177 -6.48 15.35 7.69
N SER A 178 -5.25 15.15 8.15
CA SER A 178 -4.15 14.66 7.34
C SER A 178 -3.48 13.50 8.06
N MET A 179 -2.75 12.67 7.32
CA MET A 179 -1.99 11.57 7.93
C MET A 179 -1.04 12.02 9.03
N THR A 180 -0.29 13.11 8.79
CA THR A 180 0.56 13.70 9.83
C THR A 180 -0.24 14.11 11.07
N LYS A 181 -1.42 14.71 10.88
CA LYS A 181 -2.27 15.14 12.00
C LYS A 181 -2.81 13.95 12.78
N LEU A 182 -3.30 12.92 12.10
CA LEU A 182 -3.77 11.68 12.74
C LEU A 182 -2.63 11.01 13.51
N GLN A 183 -1.46 10.86 12.88
CA GLN A 183 -0.30 10.24 13.51
C GLN A 183 0.14 10.99 14.79
N ASN A 184 0.15 12.32 14.76
CA ASN A 184 0.49 13.12 15.93
C ASN A 184 -0.54 12.92 17.05
N ILE A 185 -1.84 12.90 16.73
CA ILE A 185 -2.87 12.65 17.75
C ILE A 185 -2.70 11.24 18.34
N PHE A 186 -2.35 10.24 17.52
CA PHE A 186 -2.04 8.91 18.00
C PHE A 186 -0.84 8.92 18.97
N TYR A 187 0.26 9.59 18.64
CA TYR A 187 1.40 9.67 19.55
C TYR A 187 1.11 10.44 20.84
N ASP A 188 0.22 11.43 20.79
CA ASP A 188 -0.16 12.21 21.96
C ASP A 188 -1.13 11.47 22.89
N LYS A 189 -2.05 10.67 22.32
CA LYS A 189 -3.19 10.09 23.05
C LYS A 189 -3.20 8.57 23.12
N HIS A 190 -2.38 7.90 22.31
CA HIS A 190 -2.42 6.45 22.10
C HIS A 190 -3.83 5.92 21.78
N ASP A 191 -4.56 6.67 20.94
CA ASP A 191 -5.95 6.35 20.57
C ASP A 191 -5.98 5.22 19.54
N ASP A 192 -6.46 4.05 19.96
CA ASP A 192 -6.57 2.85 19.12
C ASP A 192 -7.42 3.08 17.87
N ASN A 193 -8.47 3.89 17.94
CA ASN A 193 -9.30 4.18 16.78
C ASN A 193 -8.49 4.88 15.67
N ILE A 194 -7.56 5.76 16.05
CA ILE A 194 -6.70 6.44 15.08
C ILE A 194 -5.70 5.48 14.45
N TYR A 195 -5.10 4.61 15.27
CA TYR A 195 -4.24 3.54 14.77
C TYR A 195 -4.96 2.68 13.74
N GLU A 196 -6.16 2.18 14.06
CA GLU A 196 -6.89 1.28 13.16
C GLU A 196 -7.28 1.97 11.86
N ARG A 197 -7.74 3.22 11.92
CA ARG A 197 -8.04 4.03 10.73
C ARG A 197 -6.83 4.15 9.81
N ILE A 198 -5.66 4.43 10.37
CA ILE A 198 -4.42 4.54 9.61
C ILE A 198 -4.02 3.17 9.04
N ALA A 199 -4.03 2.11 9.84
CA ALA A 199 -3.62 0.78 9.42
C ALA A 199 -4.52 0.23 8.28
N VAL A 200 -5.84 0.39 8.40
CA VAL A 200 -6.80 -0.01 7.37
C VAL A 200 -6.64 0.82 6.10
N MET A 201 -6.34 2.12 6.22
CA MET A 201 -6.08 2.97 5.05
C MET A 201 -4.78 2.57 4.34
N ASN A 202 -3.70 2.29 5.08
CA ASN A 202 -2.43 1.81 4.52
C ASN A 202 -2.59 0.46 3.79
N LEU A 203 -3.34 -0.49 4.36
CA LEU A 203 -3.69 -1.76 3.69
C LEU A 203 -4.52 -1.52 2.43
N ARG A 204 -5.49 -0.60 2.48
CA ARG A 204 -6.29 -0.20 1.32
C ARG A 204 -5.43 0.39 0.21
N HIS A 205 -4.41 1.19 0.52
CA HIS A 205 -3.50 1.74 -0.48
C HIS A 205 -2.71 0.64 -1.20
N SER A 206 -2.15 -0.32 -0.45
CA SER A 206 -1.50 -1.50 -1.01
C SER A 206 -2.45 -2.28 -1.93
N LEU A 207 -3.68 -2.53 -1.50
CA LEU A 207 -4.68 -3.23 -2.31
C LEU A 207 -5.08 -2.44 -3.56
N CYS A 208 -5.29 -1.13 -3.46
CA CYS A 208 -5.59 -0.28 -4.62
C CYS A 208 -4.47 -0.35 -5.65
N ALA A 209 -3.21 -0.40 -5.21
CA ALA A 209 -2.08 -0.56 -6.12
C ALA A 209 -2.12 -1.90 -6.86
N ILE A 210 -2.44 -3.01 -6.18
CA ILE A 210 -2.63 -4.34 -6.81
C ILE A 210 -3.74 -4.28 -7.86
N VAL A 211 -4.93 -3.75 -7.49
CA VAL A 211 -6.08 -3.72 -8.40
C VAL A 211 -5.80 -2.86 -9.62
N LEU A 212 -5.19 -1.69 -9.45
CA LEU A 212 -4.75 -0.84 -10.57
C LEU A 212 -3.72 -1.54 -11.46
N CYS A 213 -2.78 -2.28 -10.86
CA CYS A 213 -1.77 -3.07 -11.56
C CYS A 213 -2.43 -4.11 -12.48
N TRP A 214 -3.37 -4.88 -11.92
CA TRP A 214 -4.10 -5.92 -12.63
C TRP A 214 -5.03 -5.35 -13.70
N LEU A 215 -5.77 -4.27 -13.41
CA LEU A 215 -6.64 -3.62 -14.38
C LEU A 215 -5.85 -3.07 -15.57
N ASN A 216 -4.70 -2.44 -15.32
CA ASN A 216 -3.84 -1.93 -16.40
C ASN A 216 -3.33 -3.05 -17.34
N GLU A 217 -3.21 -4.28 -16.85
CA GLU A 217 -2.82 -5.44 -17.65
C GLU A 217 -4.02 -6.09 -18.38
N LYS A 218 -5.15 -6.28 -17.68
CA LYS A 218 -6.27 -7.10 -18.17
C LYS A 218 -7.36 -6.31 -18.89
N VAL A 219 -7.53 -5.04 -18.58
CA VAL A 219 -8.54 -4.19 -19.22
C VAL A 219 -7.92 -3.50 -20.44
N VAL A 220 -8.50 -3.77 -21.61
CA VAL A 220 -8.03 -3.23 -22.88
C VAL A 220 -8.83 -2.00 -23.28
N ASN A 221 -10.11 -1.96 -22.92
CA ASN A 221 -11.05 -0.90 -23.30
C ASN A 221 -11.91 -0.44 -22.11
N MET A 222 -12.32 0.83 -22.13
CA MET A 222 -13.14 1.46 -21.10
C MET A 222 -14.51 0.80 -20.86
N ASP A 223 -15.11 0.14 -21.85
CA ASP A 223 -16.41 -0.55 -21.76
C ASP A 223 -16.36 -1.83 -20.91
N GLN A 224 -15.16 -2.38 -20.71
CA GLN A 224 -14.90 -3.52 -19.84
C GLN A 224 -14.79 -3.10 -18.37
N ARG A 225 -14.64 -1.80 -18.08
CA ARG A 225 -14.57 -1.30 -16.71
C ARG A 225 -15.94 -1.36 -16.04
N ARG A 226 -15.89 -1.60 -14.74
CA ARG A 226 -17.04 -1.79 -13.87
C ARG A 226 -16.74 -1.06 -12.58
N THR A 227 -17.78 -0.58 -11.91
CA THR A 227 -17.60 0.08 -10.62
C THR A 227 -17.18 -0.98 -9.60
N ILE A 228 -16.01 -0.78 -9.00
CA ILE A 228 -15.43 -1.68 -8.01
C ILE A 228 -15.32 -0.92 -6.70
N ASN A 229 -16.02 -1.38 -5.67
CA ASN A 229 -15.92 -0.80 -4.34
C ASN A 229 -14.86 -1.56 -3.53
N ILE A 230 -13.66 -0.98 -3.44
CA ILE A 230 -12.51 -1.59 -2.74
C ILE A 230 -12.82 -1.80 -1.25
N ASN A 231 -13.72 -1.00 -0.67
CA ASN A 231 -14.05 -1.11 0.75
C ASN A 231 -14.78 -2.42 1.08
N LYS A 232 -15.46 -3.05 0.12
CA LYS A 232 -16.06 -4.39 0.30
C LYS A 232 -14.99 -5.45 0.53
N SER A 233 -13.95 -5.46 -0.31
CA SER A 233 -12.82 -6.38 -0.18
C SER A 233 -12.03 -6.15 1.10
N VAL A 234 -11.81 -4.88 1.45
CA VAL A 234 -11.19 -4.49 2.72
C VAL A 234 -12.03 -5.02 3.89
N TYR A 235 -13.36 -4.84 3.87
CA TYR A 235 -14.25 -5.35 4.90
C TYR A 235 -14.18 -6.88 5.03
N ASN A 236 -14.33 -7.58 3.91
CA ASN A 236 -14.37 -9.04 3.89
C ASN A 236 -13.10 -9.67 4.46
N CYS A 237 -11.92 -9.11 4.16
CA CYS A 237 -10.65 -9.66 4.60
C CYS A 237 -10.22 -9.20 6.00
N LEU A 238 -10.64 -8.01 6.44
CA LEU A 238 -10.06 -7.38 7.64
C LEU A 238 -11.04 -7.25 8.82
N ASN A 239 -12.31 -7.63 8.66
CA ASN A 239 -13.35 -7.44 9.70
C ASN A 239 -13.07 -8.16 11.04
N GLN A 240 -12.21 -9.17 11.06
CA GLN A 240 -11.82 -9.87 12.29
C GLN A 240 -10.61 -9.22 12.99
N ASP A 241 -9.87 -8.37 12.27
CA ASP A 241 -8.58 -7.85 12.70
C ASP A 241 -8.62 -6.40 13.17
N PHE A 242 -9.62 -5.62 12.75
CA PHE A 242 -9.76 -4.20 13.08
C PHE A 242 -11.19 -3.85 13.46
N ASP A 243 -11.39 -3.30 14.66
CA ASP A 243 -12.72 -2.92 15.16
C ASP A 243 -13.33 -1.77 14.33
N TRP A 244 -12.51 -0.85 13.82
CA TRP A 244 -12.90 0.27 12.96
C TRP A 244 -13.71 -0.17 11.74
N ILE A 245 -13.41 -1.33 11.17
CA ILE A 245 -14.09 -1.85 9.98
C ILE A 245 -15.55 -2.21 10.27
N ASN A 246 -15.84 -2.53 11.53
CA ASN A 246 -17.19 -2.83 12.01
C ASN A 246 -17.93 -1.57 12.52
N SER A 247 -17.32 -0.39 12.38
CA SER A 247 -17.93 0.87 12.81
C SER A 247 -19.04 1.33 11.85
N LYS A 248 -19.94 2.19 12.37
CA LYS A 248 -20.98 2.82 11.56
C LYS A 248 -20.39 3.65 10.42
N ASP A 249 -19.29 4.34 10.68
CA ASP A 249 -18.64 5.19 9.68
C ASP A 249 -18.08 4.37 8.51
N PHE A 250 -17.55 3.17 8.79
CA PHE A 250 -17.07 2.26 7.74
C PHE A 250 -18.24 1.59 6.98
N SER A 251 -19.32 1.22 7.68
CA SER A 251 -20.48 0.56 7.04
C SER A 251 -21.10 1.40 5.90
N VAL A 252 -21.10 2.73 6.02
CA VAL A 252 -21.58 3.66 4.98
C VAL A 252 -20.74 3.57 3.69
N LEU A 253 -19.52 3.04 3.75
CA LEU A 253 -18.67 2.83 2.57
C LEU A 253 -19.09 1.59 1.77
N LEU A 254 -19.81 0.64 2.36
CA LEU A 254 -20.16 -0.64 1.71
C LEU A 254 -21.35 -0.52 0.75
N ASP A 255 -22.22 0.45 1.00
CA ASP A 255 -23.45 0.71 0.23
C ASP A 255 -23.24 1.66 -0.96
N ARG A 256 -21.99 2.00 -1.28
CA ARG A 256 -21.60 2.85 -2.42
C ARG A 256 -21.27 2.03 -3.65
#